data_AF-A0A0N0CU72-F1
#
_entry.id   AF-A0A0N0CU72-F1
#
_cell.length_a   1.000
_cell.length_b   1.000
_cell.length_c   1.000
_cell.angle_alpha   90.00
_cell.angle_beta   90.00
_cell.angle_gamma   90.00
#
_symmetry.space_group_name_H-M   'P 1'
#
loop_
_entity.id
_entity.type
_entity.pdbx_description
1 polymer ?
#
loop_
_entity_poly.entity_id
_entity_poly.type
_entity_poly.pdbx_seq_one_letter_code
_entity_poly.pdbx_strand_id
1 'polypeptide(L)'
;MIFTFMLKNVFKAQTEAEILKSSVIYGWSLVGIMTITIALLGILPQFVQGGFDAGPALFVFLIAWILFTARYTSFKPMLGAASAGITIVAFSALLENAFARRNNGSFTMGILFGVLFVLLTIALKNSLVSLFYLIKETVRFIKYKKHQITLEDTVLQA
;
A
#
# COMPACT_ATOMS: atom_id res chain seq x y z
N MET A 1 -10.33 -7.40 5.55
CA MET A 1 -11.39 -7.72 4.57
C MET A 1 -10.79 -8.27 3.28
N ILE A 2 -9.96 -7.52 2.52
CA ILE A 2 -9.29 -8.04 1.31
C ILE A 2 -8.26 -9.14 1.63
N PHE A 3 -7.44 -8.96 2.67
CA PHE A 3 -6.46 -9.97 3.07
C PHE A 3 -7.09 -11.27 3.57
N THR A 4 -8.18 -11.17 4.34
CA THR A 4 -8.99 -12.32 4.80
C THR A 4 -9.61 -13.07 3.63
N PHE A 5 -10.07 -12.35 2.60
CA PHE A 5 -10.59 -12.93 1.37
C PHE A 5 -9.50 -13.68 0.57
N MET A 6 -8.29 -13.10 0.45
CA MET A 6 -7.15 -13.75 -0.20
C MET A 6 -6.70 -15.01 0.55
N LEU A 7 -6.61 -14.96 1.88
CA LEU A 7 -6.27 -16.13 2.69
C LEU A 7 -7.28 -17.29 2.53
N LYS A 8 -8.57 -16.97 2.52
CA LYS A 8 -9.65 -17.97 2.40
C LYS A 8 -9.77 -18.55 0.99
N ASN A 9 -9.70 -17.71 -0.05
CA ASN A 9 -10.00 -18.13 -1.43
C ASN A 9 -8.76 -18.51 -2.26
N VAL A 10 -7.59 -17.92 -1.98
CA VAL A 10 -6.36 -18.17 -2.76
C VAL A 10 -5.48 -19.20 -2.08
N PHE A 11 -5.29 -19.08 -0.76
CA PHE A 11 -4.36 -19.96 -0.03
C PHE A 11 -5.02 -21.19 0.59
N LYS A 12 -6.36 -21.29 0.61
CA LYS A 12 -7.14 -22.39 1.20
C LYS A 12 -6.67 -22.79 2.61
N ALA A 13 -6.12 -21.84 3.37
CA ALA A 13 -5.55 -22.13 4.68
C ALA A 13 -6.68 -22.45 5.68
N GLN A 14 -6.64 -23.63 6.29
CA GLN A 14 -7.68 -24.10 7.22
C GLN A 14 -7.25 -23.97 8.68
N THR A 15 -5.94 -23.98 8.95
CA THR A 15 -5.35 -23.90 10.31
C THR A 15 -4.72 -22.53 10.58
N GLU A 16 -4.59 -22.11 11.85
CA GLU A 16 -3.92 -20.85 12.18
C GLU A 16 -2.47 -20.82 11.70
N ALA A 17 -1.78 -21.96 11.75
CA ALA A 17 -0.41 -22.09 11.32
C ALA A 17 -0.26 -21.84 9.81
N GLU A 18 -1.18 -22.34 8.99
CA GLU A 18 -1.22 -22.09 7.55
C GLU A 18 -1.55 -20.64 7.22
N ILE A 19 -2.49 -20.05 7.97
CA ILE A 19 -2.84 -18.64 7.84
C ILE A 19 -1.62 -17.77 8.15
N LEU A 20 -0.93 -18.03 9.27
CA LEU A 20 0.25 -17.29 9.69
C LEU A 20 1.40 -17.44 8.68
N LYS A 21 1.65 -18.65 8.19
CA LYS A 21 2.68 -18.91 7.16
C LYS A 21 2.38 -18.17 5.87
N SER A 22 1.15 -18.29 5.36
CA SER A 22 0.71 -17.64 4.12
C SER A 22 0.75 -16.12 4.25
N SER A 23 0.38 -15.61 5.42
CA SER A 23 0.48 -14.20 5.78
C SER A 23 1.91 -13.70 5.67
N VAL A 24 2.86 -14.35 6.38
CA VAL A 24 4.28 -13.95 6.37
C VAL A 24 4.86 -14.01 4.95
N ILE A 25 4.60 -15.09 4.19
CA ILE A 25 5.09 -15.24 2.81
C ILE A 25 4.55 -14.12 1.92
N TYR A 26 3.23 -13.88 1.96
CA TYR A 26 2.60 -12.82 1.17
C TYR A 26 3.19 -11.44 1.53
N GLY A 27 3.32 -11.13 2.82
CA GLY A 27 3.89 -9.88 3.30
C GLY A 27 5.31 -9.62 2.79
N TRP A 28 6.20 -10.59 2.96
CA TRP A 28 7.58 -10.47 2.50
C TRP A 28 7.70 -10.53 0.98
N SER A 29 6.80 -11.22 0.27
CA SER A 29 6.76 -11.18 -1.19
C SER A 29 6.44 -9.79 -1.74
N LEU A 30 5.50 -9.06 -1.12
CA LEU A 30 5.21 -7.67 -1.48
C LEU A 30 6.41 -6.75 -1.23
N VAL A 31 7.09 -6.92 -0.08
CA VAL A 31 8.32 -6.19 0.22
C VAL A 31 9.41 -6.52 -0.81
N GLY A 32 9.56 -7.80 -1.16
CA GLY A 32 10.52 -8.26 -2.17
C GLY A 32 10.25 -7.64 -3.54
N ILE A 33 8.99 -7.66 -4.00
CA ILE A 33 8.57 -7.04 -5.27
C ILE A 33 8.88 -5.54 -5.26
N MET A 34 8.52 -4.82 -4.17
CA MET A 34 8.82 -3.40 -4.05
C MET A 34 10.33 -3.12 -4.10
N THR A 35 11.15 -3.88 -3.38
CA THR A 35 12.61 -3.73 -3.36
C THR A 35 13.25 -4.04 -4.72
N ILE A 36 12.84 -5.13 -5.38
CA ILE A 36 13.31 -5.48 -6.72
C ILE A 36 12.94 -4.39 -7.71
N THR A 37 11.73 -3.84 -7.61
CA THR A 37 11.28 -2.78 -8.51
C THR A 37 12.05 -1.47 -8.30
N ILE A 38 12.35 -1.11 -7.05
CA ILE A 38 13.24 0.04 -6.74
C ILE A 38 14.65 -0.22 -7.26
N ALA A 39 15.20 -1.42 -7.07
CA ALA A 39 16.52 -1.78 -7.58
C ALA A 39 16.56 -1.69 -9.11
N LEU A 40 15.54 -2.21 -9.80
CA LEU A 40 15.39 -2.06 -11.25
C LEU A 40 15.34 -0.59 -11.64
N LEU A 41 14.55 0.26 -10.96
CA LEU A 41 14.45 1.70 -11.21
C LEU A 41 15.76 2.46 -10.93
N GLY A 42 16.58 2.02 -9.96
CA GLY A 42 17.87 2.63 -9.61
C GLY A 42 19.02 2.18 -10.52
N ILE A 43 18.92 1.01 -11.14
CA ILE A 43 19.87 0.49 -12.14
C ILE A 43 19.46 0.95 -13.56
N LEU A 44 18.18 1.26 -13.77
CA LEU A 44 17.60 1.74 -15.01
C LEU A 44 18.22 3.00 -15.62
N PRO A 45 18.81 3.98 -14.90
CA PRO A 45 19.43 5.13 -15.55
C PRO A 45 20.55 4.75 -16.54
N GLN A 46 21.17 3.57 -16.36
CA GLN A 46 22.16 3.03 -17.30
C GLN A 46 21.55 2.28 -18.50
N PHE A 47 20.28 1.84 -18.40
CA PHE A 47 19.53 1.15 -19.44
C PHE A 47 18.49 2.04 -20.16
N VAL A 48 18.16 3.22 -19.60
CA VAL A 48 17.18 4.18 -20.16
C VAL A 48 17.71 4.85 -21.44
N GLN A 49 19.02 4.82 -21.70
CA GLN A 49 19.56 5.13 -23.04
C GLN A 49 19.17 4.08 -24.10
N GLY A 50 18.66 2.90 -23.69
CA GLY A 50 18.27 1.79 -24.56
C GLY A 50 16.76 1.51 -24.66
N GLY A 51 15.88 2.43 -24.20
CA GLY A 51 14.44 2.35 -24.47
C GLY A 51 13.58 1.56 -23.48
N PHE A 52 14.08 1.30 -22.27
CA PHE A 52 13.26 0.68 -21.22
C PHE A 52 12.30 1.72 -20.61
N ASP A 53 10.99 1.54 -20.80
CA ASP A 53 9.96 2.41 -20.23
C ASP A 53 9.85 2.16 -18.71
N ALA A 54 9.99 3.22 -17.91
CA ALA A 54 9.88 3.14 -16.45
C ALA A 54 8.42 2.98 -15.97
N GLY A 55 7.44 3.23 -16.85
CA GLY A 55 6.01 3.18 -16.55
C GLY A 55 5.54 1.84 -15.94
N PRO A 56 5.81 0.69 -16.57
CA PRO A 56 5.40 -0.62 -16.04
C PRO A 56 6.01 -0.94 -14.68
N ALA A 57 7.28 -0.60 -14.45
CA ALA A 57 7.94 -0.81 -13.17
C ALA A 57 7.30 0.05 -12.07
N LEU A 58 7.09 1.34 -12.32
CA LEU A 58 6.39 2.23 -11.37
C LEU A 58 4.96 1.76 -11.07
N PHE A 59 4.26 1.22 -12.08
CA PHE A 59 2.92 0.68 -11.91
C PHE A 59 2.91 -0.56 -11.00
N VAL A 60 3.83 -1.51 -11.20
CA VAL A 60 3.97 -2.69 -10.34
C VAL A 60 4.32 -2.29 -8.91
N PHE A 61 5.22 -1.31 -8.74
CA PHE A 61 5.56 -0.76 -7.42
C PHE A 61 4.33 -0.18 -6.72
N LEU A 62 3.55 0.67 -7.41
CA LEU A 62 2.34 1.28 -6.86
C LEU A 62 1.32 0.23 -6.43
N ILE A 63 1.07 -0.79 -7.26
CA ILE A 63 0.15 -1.88 -6.90
C ILE A 63 0.64 -2.62 -5.66
N ALA A 64 1.92 -3.01 -5.63
CA ALA A 64 2.50 -3.73 -4.49
C ALA A 64 2.42 -2.89 -3.21
N TRP A 65 2.68 -1.59 -3.30
CA TRP A 65 2.60 -0.66 -2.17
C TRP A 65 1.16 -0.46 -1.66
N ILE A 66 0.19 -0.33 -2.57
CA ILE A 66 -1.23 -0.26 -2.22
C ILE A 66 -1.68 -1.56 -1.54
N LEU A 67 -1.32 -2.73 -2.09
CA LEU A 67 -1.66 -4.03 -1.50
C LEU A 67 -1.00 -4.25 -0.13
N PHE A 68 0.21 -3.72 0.07
CA PHE A 68 0.92 -3.79 1.33
C PHE A 68 0.26 -2.93 2.41
N THR A 69 -0.07 -1.68 2.08
CA THR A 69 -0.75 -0.73 2.99
C THR A 69 -2.18 -1.18 3.31
N ALA A 70 -2.88 -1.78 2.35
CA ALA A 70 -4.22 -2.36 2.49
C ALA A 70 -4.35 -3.45 3.55
N ARG A 71 -3.24 -4.15 3.82
CA ARG A 71 -3.29 -5.49 4.42
C ARG A 71 -3.81 -5.47 5.85
N TYR A 72 -3.39 -4.46 6.62
CA TYR A 72 -3.72 -4.33 8.04
C TYR A 72 -4.47 -3.04 8.38
N THR A 73 -4.66 -2.16 7.41
CA THR A 73 -5.33 -0.88 7.63
C THR A 73 -6.61 -0.79 6.83
N SER A 74 -7.60 -0.09 7.36
CA SER A 74 -8.82 0.20 6.61
C SER A 74 -8.53 1.30 5.60
N PHE A 75 -8.86 1.07 4.33
CA PHE A 75 -8.77 2.10 3.29
C PHE A 75 -9.75 3.26 3.48
N LYS A 76 -10.77 3.07 4.31
CA LYS A 76 -11.86 4.03 4.51
C LYS A 76 -11.37 5.45 4.88
N PRO A 77 -10.49 5.65 5.88
CA PRO A 77 -9.92 6.98 6.17
C PRO A 77 -9.10 7.57 5.02
N MET A 78 -8.39 6.75 4.25
CA MET A 78 -7.56 7.21 3.12
C MET A 78 -8.43 7.63 1.92
N LEU A 79 -9.47 6.86 1.60
CA LEU A 79 -10.47 7.21 0.58
C LEU A 79 -11.31 8.42 0.99
N GLY A 80 -11.64 8.54 2.28
CA GLY A 80 -12.29 9.71 2.85
C GLY A 80 -11.46 10.98 2.66
N ALA A 81 -10.18 10.95 3.04
CA ALA A 81 -9.25 12.06 2.84
C ALA A 81 -9.06 12.40 1.34
N ALA A 82 -8.97 11.37 0.47
CA ALA A 82 -8.86 11.57 -0.97
C ALA A 82 -10.12 12.23 -1.55
N SER A 83 -11.31 11.75 -1.19
CA SER A 83 -12.58 12.30 -1.67
C SER A 83 -12.78 13.75 -1.24
N ALA A 84 -12.47 14.08 0.01
CA ALA A 84 -12.52 15.44 0.53
C ALA A 84 -11.52 16.35 -0.22
N GLY A 85 -10.28 15.87 -0.41
CA GLY A 85 -9.25 16.60 -1.15
C GLY A 85 -9.63 16.87 -2.61
N ILE A 86 -10.12 15.87 -3.33
CA ILE A 86 -10.59 16.01 -4.73
C ILE A 86 -11.75 17.01 -4.80
N THR A 87 -12.68 16.95 -3.85
CA THR A 87 -13.82 17.87 -3.80
C THR A 87 -13.35 19.32 -3.61
N ILE A 88 -12.40 19.56 -2.70
CA ILE A 88 -11.82 20.88 -2.47
C ILE A 88 -11.09 21.38 -3.72
N VAL A 89 -10.25 20.54 -4.35
CA VAL A 89 -9.54 20.89 -5.60
C VAL A 89 -10.53 21.23 -6.72
N ALA A 90 -11.57 20.41 -6.91
CA ALA A 90 -12.58 20.65 -7.94
C ALA A 90 -13.37 21.95 -7.69
N PHE A 91 -13.74 22.21 -6.44
CA PHE A 91 -14.48 23.43 -6.08
C PHE A 91 -13.60 24.68 -6.23
N SER A 92 -12.34 24.61 -5.83
CA SER A 92 -11.36 25.68 -6.04
C SER A 92 -11.07 25.93 -7.51
N ALA A 93 -10.98 24.89 -8.34
CA ALA A 93 -10.81 25.04 -9.78
C ALA A 93 -12.05 25.68 -10.45
N LEU A 94 -13.26 25.33 -10.01
CA LEU A 94 -14.50 25.96 -10.50
C LEU A 94 -14.59 27.44 -10.10
N LEU A 95 -14.21 27.79 -8.87
CA LEU A 95 -14.16 29.17 -8.41
C LEU A 95 -13.06 29.97 -9.11
N GLU A 96 -11.87 29.40 -9.30
CA GLU A 96 -10.83 30.01 -10.12
C GLU A 96 -11.33 30.26 -11.54
N ASN A 97 -12.00 29.30 -12.18
CA ASN A 97 -12.51 29.49 -13.54
C ASN A 97 -13.64 30.55 -13.61
N ALA A 98 -14.48 30.64 -12.59
CA ALA A 98 -15.57 31.63 -12.53
C ALA A 98 -15.09 33.07 -12.22
N PHE A 99 -13.99 33.22 -11.47
CA PHE A 99 -13.51 34.52 -10.97
C PHE A 99 -12.16 34.97 -11.57
N ALA A 100 -11.41 34.10 -12.27
CA ALA A 100 -10.12 34.44 -12.85
C ALA A 100 -10.29 35.22 -14.16
N ARG A 101 -10.35 36.55 -14.05
CA ARG A 101 -10.10 37.46 -15.19
C ARG A 101 -8.61 37.57 -15.56
N ARG A 102 -7.68 36.99 -14.79
CA ARG A 102 -6.25 36.93 -15.10
C ARG A 102 -5.59 35.66 -14.55
N ASN A 103 -4.74 35.12 -15.41
CA ASN A 103 -3.86 33.95 -15.31
C ASN A 103 -3.12 33.78 -13.96
N ASN A 104 -3.77 33.22 -12.93
CA ASN A 104 -3.16 32.91 -11.63
C ASN A 104 -3.42 31.44 -11.23
N GLY A 105 -2.83 30.47 -11.95
CA GLY A 105 -2.94 29.03 -11.66
C GLY A 105 -2.20 28.54 -10.40
N SER A 106 -1.87 29.43 -9.46
CA SER A 106 -1.02 29.13 -8.29
C SER A 106 -1.81 28.52 -7.13
N PHE A 107 -3.08 28.89 -6.95
CA PHE A 107 -3.86 28.50 -5.76
C PHE A 107 -4.39 27.05 -5.88
N THR A 108 -4.94 26.66 -7.03
CA THR A 108 -5.31 25.25 -7.31
C THR A 108 -4.09 24.30 -7.23
N MET A 109 -2.91 24.72 -7.71
CA MET A 109 -1.69 23.92 -7.59
C MET A 109 -1.28 23.74 -6.12
N GLY A 110 -1.35 24.80 -5.30
CA GLY A 110 -1.06 24.71 -3.86
C GLY A 110 -1.98 23.73 -3.12
N ILE A 111 -3.29 23.73 -3.45
CA ILE A 111 -4.26 22.79 -2.87
C ILE A 111 -3.97 21.34 -3.30
N LEU A 112 -3.66 21.13 -4.58
CA LEU A 112 -3.25 19.81 -5.10
C LEU A 112 -2.04 19.26 -4.35
N PHE A 113 -1.00 20.07 -4.15
CA PHE A 113 0.18 19.67 -3.37
C PHE A 113 -0.16 19.36 -1.91
N GLY A 114 -1.02 20.16 -1.28
CA GLY A 114 -1.48 19.91 0.09
C GLY A 114 -2.23 18.58 0.23
N VAL A 115 -3.15 18.28 -0.69
CA VAL A 115 -3.91 17.01 -0.70
C VAL A 115 -2.96 15.83 -0.93
N LEU A 116 -2.06 15.93 -1.90
CA LEU A 116 -1.06 14.90 -2.17
C LEU A 116 -0.17 14.64 -0.95
N PHE A 117 0.26 15.69 -0.25
CA PHE A 117 1.08 15.56 0.96
C PHE A 117 0.34 14.84 2.10
N VAL A 118 -0.94 15.17 2.32
CA VAL A 118 -1.78 14.50 3.33
C VAL A 118 -1.96 13.02 2.97
N LEU A 119 -2.27 12.70 1.71
CA LEU A 119 -2.41 11.33 1.24
C LEU A 119 -1.11 10.54 1.39
N LEU A 120 0.03 11.14 1.03
CA LEU A 120 1.34 10.52 1.18
C LEU A 120 1.66 10.24 2.66
N THR A 121 1.35 11.18 3.55
CA THR A 121 1.58 11.03 5.00
C THR A 121 0.73 9.91 5.60
N ILE A 122 -0.55 9.81 5.21
CA ILE A 122 -1.45 8.72 5.62
C ILE A 122 -0.95 7.38 5.08
N ALA A 123 -0.55 7.33 3.81
CA ALA A 123 -0.03 6.12 3.18
C ALA A 123 1.28 5.66 3.83
N LEU A 124 2.19 6.58 4.16
CA LEU A 124 3.43 6.29 4.90
C LEU A 124 3.12 5.73 6.29
N LYS A 125 2.21 6.36 7.05
CA LYS A 125 1.78 5.85 8.35
C LYS A 125 1.23 4.43 8.23
N ASN A 126 0.35 4.17 7.26
CA ASN A 126 -0.23 2.85 7.04
C ASN A 126 0.82 1.81 6.60
N SER A 127 1.84 2.24 5.85
CA SER A 127 2.98 1.40 5.46
C SER A 127 3.79 0.97 6.69
N LEU A 128 4.12 1.91 7.58
CA LEU A 128 4.86 1.63 8.81
C LEU A 128 4.10 0.68 9.75
N VAL A 129 2.79 0.91 9.91
CA VAL A 129 1.93 0.02 10.69
C VAL A 129 1.91 -1.39 10.08
N SER A 130 1.79 -1.49 8.75
CA SER A 130 1.76 -2.77 8.06
C SER A 130 3.08 -3.53 8.18
N LEU A 131 4.21 -2.82 8.14
CA LEU A 131 5.53 -3.38 8.38
C LEU A 131 5.69 -3.87 9.82
N PHE A 132 5.25 -3.08 10.80
CA PHE A 132 5.28 -3.48 12.22
C PHE A 132 4.50 -4.78 12.47
N TYR A 133 3.30 -4.91 11.91
CA TYR A 133 2.50 -6.14 12.02
C TYR A 133 3.14 -7.32 11.28
N LEU A 134 3.74 -7.11 10.09
CA LEU A 134 4.47 -8.16 9.39
C LEU A 134 5.67 -8.67 10.19
N ILE A 135 6.44 -7.78 10.82
CA ILE A 135 7.56 -8.18 11.70
C ILE A 135 7.03 -8.98 12.89
N LYS A 136 5.95 -8.52 13.53
CA LYS A 136 5.32 -9.23 14.66
C LYS A 136 4.84 -10.63 14.27
N GLU A 137 4.20 -10.78 13.11
CA GLU A 137 3.80 -12.09 12.58
C GLU A 137 4.99 -12.98 12.24
N THR A 138 6.06 -12.41 11.68
CA THR A 138 7.30 -13.14 11.37
C THR A 138 7.93 -13.67 12.66
N VAL A 139 7.99 -12.85 13.71
CA VAL A 139 8.46 -13.28 15.03
C VAL A 139 7.56 -14.38 15.61
N ARG A 140 6.23 -14.24 15.53
CA ARG A 140 5.27 -15.28 15.97
C ARG A 140 5.49 -16.60 15.23
N PHE A 141 5.69 -16.54 13.91
CA PHE A 141 5.96 -17.71 13.07
C PHE A 141 7.28 -18.39 13.43
N ILE A 142 8.35 -17.63 13.69
CA ILE A 142 9.64 -18.17 14.13
C ILE A 142 9.52 -18.85 15.50
N LYS A 143 8.81 -18.24 16.45
CA LYS A 143 8.59 -18.84 17.78
C LYS A 143 7.77 -20.14 17.70
N TYR A 144 6.73 -20.18 16.87
CA TYR A 144 5.97 -21.40 16.58
C TYR A 144 6.86 -22.48 15.97
N LYS A 145 7.67 -22.14 14.94
CA LYS A 145 8.60 -23.09 14.32
C LYS A 145 9.64 -23.64 15.31
N LYS A 146 10.06 -22.83 16.29
CA LYS A 146 10.93 -23.24 17.40
C LYS A 146 10.21 -24.01 18.51
N HIS A 147 8.93 -24.35 18.34
CA HIS A 147 8.10 -25.08 19.31
C HIS A 147 7.97 -24.36 20.66
N GLN A 148 8.19 -23.04 20.69
CA GLN A 148 8.11 -22.23 21.91
C GLN A 148 6.68 -21.77 22.22
N ILE A 149 5.76 -21.92 21.25
CA ILE A 149 4.35 -21.51 21.35
C ILE A 149 3.53 -22.53 20.55
N THR A 150 2.41 -22.99 21.10
CA THR A 150 1.38 -23.76 20.38
C THR A 150 0.38 -22.78 19.74
N LEU A 151 0.05 -23.00 18.46
CA LEU A 151 -1.02 -22.29 17.76
C LEU A 151 -2.26 -23.20 17.76
N GLU A 152 -3.46 -22.61 17.71
CA GLU A 152 -4.68 -23.41 17.64
C GLU A 152 -4.79 -24.06 16.25
N ASP A 153 -5.05 -25.36 16.20
CA ASP A 153 -5.12 -26.10 14.94
C ASP A 153 -6.37 -25.78 14.12
N THR A 154 -7.39 -25.12 14.71
CA THR A 154 -8.66 -24.82 14.05
C THR A 154 -9.19 -23.44 14.42
N VAL A 155 -9.11 -22.48 13.50
CA VAL A 155 -9.70 -21.13 13.69
C VAL A 155 -10.74 -20.77 12.63
N LEU A 156 -11.03 -21.67 11.70
CA LEU A 156 -12.09 -21.48 10.69
C LEU A 156 -13.27 -22.45 10.92
N GLN A 157 -13.96 -22.29 12.04
CA GLN A 157 -15.38 -22.63 12.15
C GLN A 157 -16.16 -21.39 12.63
N ALA A 158 -16.33 -20.42 11.73
CA ALA A 158 -17.41 -19.42 11.74
C ALA A 158 -17.50 -18.74 10.37
#